data_AF-A0AAW6QYD3-F1
#
_entry.id   AF-A0AAW6QYD3-F1
#
_cell.length_a   1.000
_cell.length_b   1.000
_cell.length_c   1.000
_cell.angle_alpha   90.00
_cell.angle_beta   90.00
_cell.angle_gamma   90.00
#
_symmetry.space_group_name_H-M   'P 1'
#
loop_
_entity.id
_entity.type
_entity.pdbx_description
1 polymer ?
#
loop_
_entity_poly.entity_id
_entity_poly.type
_entity_poly.pdbx_seq_one_letter_code
_entity_poly.pdbx_strand_id
1 'polypeptide(L)'
;MEIIYTLIQENPQFYAWAFGVINILWGVFLYFNKQSHERKLKHLEQDIKYGFDRRLKIFDLKATQYSQYVTDLDSLGKKNQVEIPAKMQPIFQTYFTEYLSASESGDSQRVNEVITWFSSEIQSLMNEGLKDVMKLKYESNRLKLIATDEMLVTFEAIENLNQQIFDITNEYMTNFTDIVKNQKEEETALFQSKAASLGEELQKYSRQLLSQMRKEIIEI
;
A
#
# COMPACT_ATOMS: atom_id res chain seq x y z
N MET A 1 67.54 17.44 -35.17
CA MET A 1 67.31 18.91 -35.10
C MET A 1 67.90 19.62 -36.32
N GLU A 2 69.16 19.37 -36.72
CA GLU A 2 69.78 20.01 -37.91
C GLU A 2 69.12 19.64 -39.26
N ILE A 3 68.67 18.40 -39.44
CA ILE A 3 68.01 17.95 -40.69
C ILE A 3 66.64 18.62 -40.88
N ILE A 4 65.91 18.86 -39.79
CA ILE A 4 64.60 19.55 -39.85
C ILE A 4 64.82 21.05 -40.11
N TYR A 5 65.86 21.64 -39.51
CA TYR A 5 66.21 23.04 -39.70
C TYR A 5 66.66 23.36 -41.13
N THR A 6 67.49 22.49 -41.72
CA THR A 6 67.98 22.66 -43.10
C THR A 6 66.87 22.47 -44.13
N LEU A 7 65.97 21.50 -43.92
CA LEU A 7 64.79 21.28 -44.77
C LEU A 7 63.79 22.46 -44.73
N ILE A 8 63.66 23.14 -43.58
CA ILE A 8 62.83 24.35 -43.42
C ILE A 8 63.44 25.55 -44.14
N GLN A 9 64.76 25.61 -44.26
CA GLN A 9 65.49 26.74 -44.86
C GLN A 9 65.50 26.71 -46.39
N GLU A 10 65.34 25.54 -47.02
CA GLU A 10 65.24 25.39 -48.48
C GLU A 10 63.91 25.90 -49.06
N ASN A 11 62.80 25.83 -48.30
CA ASN A 11 61.49 26.35 -48.72
C ASN A 11 60.71 26.95 -47.53
N PRO A 12 61.17 28.08 -46.97
CA PRO A 12 60.60 28.66 -45.75
C PRO A 12 59.13 29.08 -45.92
N GLN A 13 58.71 29.44 -47.14
CA GLN A 13 57.32 29.77 -47.44
C GLN A 13 56.37 28.56 -47.35
N PHE A 14 56.83 27.38 -47.78
CA PHE A 14 56.03 26.15 -47.70
C PHE A 14 55.78 25.73 -46.25
N TYR A 15 56.82 25.77 -45.41
CA TYR A 15 56.69 25.43 -43.99
C TYR A 15 55.92 26.48 -43.19
N ALA A 16 56.04 27.77 -43.52
CA ALA A 16 55.20 28.82 -42.94
C ALA A 16 53.71 28.61 -43.27
N TRP A 17 53.40 28.24 -44.51
CA TRP A 17 52.04 27.92 -44.93
C TRP A 17 51.52 26.64 -44.27
N ALA A 18 52.32 25.57 -44.25
CA ALA A 18 51.98 24.32 -43.59
C ALA A 18 51.74 24.51 -42.08
N PHE A 19 52.57 25.31 -41.40
CA PHE A 19 52.39 25.65 -39.99
C PHE A 19 51.12 26.48 -39.78
N GLY A 20 50.80 27.42 -40.68
CA GLY A 20 49.54 28.16 -40.68
C GLY A 20 48.32 27.25 -40.81
N VAL A 21 48.34 26.32 -41.77
CA VAL A 21 47.26 25.36 -42.01
C VAL A 21 47.07 24.42 -40.82
N ILE A 22 48.16 23.91 -40.24
CA ILE A 22 48.12 23.03 -39.06
C ILE A 22 47.50 23.77 -37.87
N ASN A 23 47.88 25.03 -37.61
CA ASN A 23 47.31 25.81 -36.52
C ASN A 23 45.81 26.11 -36.75
N ILE A 24 45.40 26.39 -37.98
CA ILE A 24 43.98 26.58 -38.31
C ILE A 24 43.20 25.28 -38.08
N LEU A 25 43.72 24.14 -38.52
CA LEU A 25 43.11 22.83 -38.28
C LEU A 25 43.01 22.51 -36.79
N TRP A 26 44.03 22.84 -36.00
CA TRP A 26 43.98 22.72 -34.53
C TRP A 26 42.92 23.63 -33.91
N GLY A 27 42.80 24.88 -34.37
CA GLY A 27 41.76 25.81 -33.90
C GLY A 27 40.35 25.29 -34.20
N VAL A 28 40.13 24.78 -35.41
CA VAL A 28 38.87 24.15 -35.83
C VAL A 28 38.60 22.89 -35.00
N PHE A 29 39.60 22.02 -34.81
CA PHE A 29 39.48 20.82 -33.99
C PHE A 29 39.12 21.15 -32.54
N LEU A 30 39.81 22.11 -31.91
CA LEU A 30 39.51 22.55 -30.55
C LEU A 30 38.11 23.13 -30.45
N TYR A 31 37.66 23.92 -31.43
CA TYR A 31 36.31 24.46 -31.48
C TYR A 31 35.24 23.36 -31.58
N PHE A 32 35.38 22.43 -32.53
CA PHE A 32 34.44 21.32 -32.69
C PHE A 32 34.46 20.37 -31.50
N ASN A 33 35.64 20.09 -30.94
CA ASN A 33 35.77 19.24 -29.76
C ASN A 33 35.10 19.90 -28.55
N LYS A 34 35.34 21.19 -28.31
CA LYS A 34 34.66 21.96 -27.26
C LYS A 34 33.15 21.96 -27.44
N GLN A 35 32.66 22.23 -28.65
CA GLN A 35 31.23 22.24 -28.95
C GLN A 35 30.60 20.84 -28.74
N SER A 36 31.28 19.77 -29.15
CA SER A 36 30.81 18.41 -28.91
C SER A 36 30.78 18.07 -27.42
N HIS A 37 31.76 18.49 -26.65
CA HIS A 37 31.80 18.25 -25.20
C HIS A 37 30.74 19.05 -24.45
N GLU A 38 30.50 20.32 -24.81
CA GLU A 38 29.42 21.12 -24.22
C GLU A 38 28.03 20.52 -24.52
N ARG A 39 27.82 20.00 -25.72
CA ARG A 39 26.57 19.28 -26.05
C ARG A 39 26.41 18.01 -25.23
N LYS A 40 27.45 17.19 -25.12
CA LYS A 40 27.43 15.97 -24.28
C LYS A 40 27.20 16.30 -22.81
N LEU A 41 27.83 17.36 -22.30
CA LEU A 41 27.64 17.82 -20.93
C LEU A 41 26.19 18.26 -20.68
N LYS A 42 25.61 19.05 -21.58
CA LYS A 42 24.20 19.47 -21.49
C LYS A 42 23.23 18.30 -21.55
N HIS A 43 23.47 17.33 -22.43
CA HIS A 43 22.67 16.12 -22.47
C HIS A 43 22.77 15.32 -21.18
N LEU A 44 23.98 15.13 -20.65
CA LEU A 44 24.19 14.42 -19.39
C LEU A 44 23.52 15.15 -18.21
N GLU A 45 23.64 16.47 -18.13
CA GLU A 45 22.99 17.29 -17.11
C GLU A 45 21.47 17.20 -17.20
N GLN A 46 20.92 17.27 -18.42
CA GLN A 46 19.49 17.09 -18.66
C GLN A 46 19.01 15.69 -18.28
N ASP A 47 19.71 14.64 -18.70
CA ASP A 47 19.35 13.26 -18.40
C ASP A 47 19.39 13.00 -16.89
N ILE A 48 20.40 13.53 -16.19
CA ILE A 48 20.48 13.48 -14.73
C ILE A 48 19.30 14.22 -14.10
N LYS A 49 19.00 15.45 -14.55
CA LYS A 49 17.88 16.25 -14.02
C LYS A 49 16.53 15.58 -14.25
N TYR A 50 16.27 15.08 -15.46
CA TYR A 50 15.05 14.33 -15.77
C TYR A 50 14.97 13.03 -14.96
N GLY A 51 16.10 12.36 -14.73
CA GLY A 51 16.19 11.20 -13.85
C GLY A 51 15.79 11.53 -12.41
N PHE A 52 16.35 12.61 -11.84
CA PHE A 52 15.99 13.09 -10.51
C PHE A 52 14.52 13.52 -10.42
N ASP A 53 14.02 14.32 -11.36
CA ASP A 53 12.62 14.76 -11.38
C ASP A 53 11.66 13.57 -11.48
N ARG A 54 11.99 12.56 -12.28
CA ARG A 54 11.21 11.33 -12.39
C ARG A 54 11.19 10.55 -11.08
N ARG A 55 12.34 10.38 -10.44
CA ARG A 55 12.44 9.69 -9.13
C ARG A 55 11.67 10.44 -8.05
N LEU A 56 11.79 11.76 -7.99
CA LEU A 56 11.06 12.59 -7.05
C LEU A 56 9.54 12.44 -7.22
N LYS A 57 9.04 12.46 -8.46
CA LYS A 57 7.61 12.23 -8.75
C LYS A 57 7.14 10.83 -8.33
N ILE A 58 7.97 9.80 -8.56
CA ILE A 58 7.64 8.42 -8.14
C ILE A 58 7.64 8.31 -6.62
N PHE A 59 8.61 8.94 -5.94
CA PHE A 59 8.68 9.03 -4.49
C PHE A 59 7.42 9.68 -3.93
N ASP A 60 7.05 10.88 -4.41
CA ASP A 60 5.87 11.61 -3.94
C ASP A 60 4.59 10.82 -4.17
N LEU A 61 4.46 10.17 -5.33
CA LEU A 61 3.33 9.30 -5.64
C LEU A 61 3.25 8.14 -4.65
N LYS A 62 4.33 7.39 -4.45
CA LYS A 62 4.36 6.23 -3.54
C LYS A 62 4.12 6.65 -2.10
N ALA A 63 4.79 7.70 -1.62
CA ALA A 63 4.63 8.22 -0.27
C ALA A 63 3.18 8.64 0.00
N THR A 64 2.54 9.34 -0.94
CA THR A 64 1.13 9.77 -0.82
C THR A 64 0.18 8.58 -0.79
N GLN A 65 0.35 7.64 -1.73
CA GLN A 65 -0.54 6.50 -1.91
C GLN A 65 -0.41 5.49 -0.75
N TYR A 66 0.81 5.22 -0.28
CA TYR A 66 1.06 4.35 0.86
C TYR A 66 0.59 4.98 2.17
N SER A 67 0.81 6.28 2.38
CA SER A 67 0.31 7.00 3.55
C SER A 67 -1.22 6.95 3.64
N GLN A 68 -1.90 7.13 2.51
CA GLN A 68 -3.35 7.02 2.44
C GLN A 68 -3.82 5.62 2.85
N TYR A 69 -3.21 4.57 2.30
CA TYR A 69 -3.58 3.20 2.62
C TYR A 69 -3.32 2.84 4.09
N VAL A 70 -2.19 3.25 4.66
CA VAL A 70 -1.90 3.05 6.09
C VAL A 70 -2.92 3.77 6.96
N THR A 71 -3.32 4.99 6.58
CA THR A 71 -4.36 5.75 7.29
C THR A 71 -5.71 5.03 7.24
N ASP A 72 -6.09 4.51 6.07
CA ASP A 72 -7.32 3.75 5.91
C ASP A 72 -7.28 2.44 6.72
N LEU A 73 -6.13 1.76 6.77
CA LEU A 73 -5.92 0.55 7.57
C LEU A 73 -5.99 0.83 9.08
N ASP A 74 -5.35 1.89 9.55
CA ASP A 74 -5.44 2.33 10.95
C ASP A 74 -6.88 2.73 11.33
N SER A 75 -7.60 3.38 10.42
CA SER A 75 -9.00 3.75 10.64
C SER A 75 -9.89 2.51 10.82
N LEU A 76 -9.66 1.47 10.00
CA LEU A 76 -10.36 0.19 10.09
C LEU A 76 -10.01 -0.53 11.39
N GLY A 77 -8.73 -0.52 11.77
CA GLY A 77 -8.27 -1.07 13.05
C GLY A 77 -8.94 -0.39 14.25
N LYS A 78 -8.97 0.94 14.28
CA LYS A 78 -9.64 1.72 15.34
C LYS A 78 -11.13 1.42 15.39
N LYS A 79 -11.80 1.39 14.24
CA LYS A 79 -13.24 1.11 14.15
C LYS A 79 -13.56 -0.28 14.71
N ASN A 80 -12.79 -1.29 14.34
CA ASN A 80 -13.00 -2.67 14.81
C ASN A 80 -12.68 -2.86 16.30
N GLN A 81 -11.68 -2.16 16.85
CA GLN A 81 -11.30 -2.32 18.26
C GLN A 81 -12.15 -1.50 19.22
N VAL A 82 -12.66 -0.34 18.79
CA VAL A 82 -13.32 0.63 19.69
C VAL A 82 -14.78 0.83 19.32
N GLU A 83 -15.08 1.14 18.05
CA GLU A 83 -16.41 1.58 17.64
C GLU A 83 -17.39 0.42 17.49
N ILE A 84 -16.98 -0.70 16.89
CA ILE A 84 -17.83 -1.89 16.73
C ILE A 84 -18.22 -2.46 18.10
N PRO A 85 -17.29 -2.71 19.05
CA PRO A 85 -17.66 -3.16 20.40
C PRO A 85 -18.61 -2.17 21.10
N ALA A 86 -18.35 -0.86 20.98
CA ALA A 86 -19.20 0.17 21.58
C ALA A 86 -20.62 0.18 21.00
N LYS A 87 -20.80 -0.11 19.70
CA LYS A 87 -22.10 -0.27 19.04
C LYS A 87 -22.77 -1.60 19.40
N MET A 88 -21.99 -2.67 19.57
CA MET A 88 -22.51 -4.01 19.92
C MET A 88 -23.06 -4.09 21.34
N GLN A 89 -22.42 -3.43 22.30
CA GLN A 89 -22.81 -3.48 23.70
C GLN A 89 -24.29 -3.12 23.95
N PRO A 90 -24.83 -1.98 23.45
CA PRO A 90 -26.25 -1.67 23.62
C PRO A 90 -27.17 -2.65 22.89
N ILE A 91 -26.76 -3.21 21.74
CA ILE A 91 -27.56 -4.20 21.01
C ILE A 91 -27.76 -5.46 21.86
N PHE A 92 -26.67 -5.98 22.45
CA PHE A 92 -26.74 -7.11 23.36
C PHE A 92 -27.54 -6.80 24.61
N GLN A 93 -27.33 -5.63 25.22
CA GLN A 93 -28.04 -5.23 26.43
C GLN A 93 -29.56 -5.20 26.23
N THR A 94 -30.01 -4.60 25.13
CA THR A 94 -31.44 -4.57 24.76
C THR A 94 -31.95 -5.97 24.47
N TYR A 95 -31.21 -6.78 23.72
CA TYR A 95 -31.58 -8.18 23.46
C TYR A 95 -31.80 -8.95 24.76
N PHE A 96 -30.83 -8.95 25.68
CA PHE A 96 -30.96 -9.68 26.94
C PHE A 96 -32.12 -9.16 27.80
N THR A 97 -32.28 -7.84 27.90
CA THR A 97 -33.34 -7.24 28.72
C THR A 97 -34.73 -7.57 28.19
N GLU A 98 -34.95 -7.37 26.88
CA GLU A 98 -36.25 -7.64 26.26
C GLU A 98 -36.55 -9.13 26.13
N TYR A 99 -35.53 -9.96 25.85
CA TYR A 99 -35.69 -11.40 25.77
C TYR A 99 -36.07 -12.01 27.12
N LEU A 100 -35.37 -11.63 28.21
CA LEU A 100 -35.67 -12.14 29.55
C LEU A 100 -37.07 -11.73 30.00
N SER A 101 -37.44 -10.46 29.84
CA SER A 101 -38.77 -9.97 30.23
C SER A 101 -39.91 -10.63 29.43
N ALA A 102 -39.73 -10.85 28.13
CA ALA A 102 -40.68 -11.57 27.29
C ALA A 102 -40.78 -13.05 27.69
N SER A 103 -39.65 -13.69 27.99
CA SER A 103 -39.59 -15.09 28.41
C SER A 103 -40.25 -15.31 29.77
N GLU A 104 -40.03 -14.41 30.75
CA GLU A 104 -40.68 -14.47 32.07
C GLU A 104 -42.19 -14.25 31.99
N SER A 105 -42.64 -13.42 31.05
CA SER A 105 -44.04 -13.13 30.80
C SER A 105 -44.76 -14.21 29.97
N GLY A 106 -44.02 -15.20 29.44
CA GLY A 106 -44.55 -16.25 28.56
C GLY A 106 -44.97 -15.74 27.18
N ASP A 107 -44.58 -14.52 26.79
CA ASP A 107 -44.96 -13.89 25.53
C ASP A 107 -44.06 -14.38 24.39
N SER A 108 -44.47 -15.49 23.78
CA SER A 108 -43.75 -16.11 22.67
C SER A 108 -43.68 -15.21 21.42
N GLN A 109 -44.64 -14.30 21.24
CA GLN A 109 -44.61 -13.36 20.12
C GLN A 109 -43.51 -12.32 20.34
N ARG A 110 -43.45 -11.74 21.54
CA ARG A 110 -42.43 -10.75 21.87
C ARG A 110 -41.01 -11.34 21.85
N VAL A 111 -40.83 -12.59 22.27
CA VAL A 111 -39.54 -13.30 22.13
C VAL A 111 -39.07 -13.34 20.67
N ASN A 112 -39.96 -13.69 19.74
CA ASN A 112 -39.62 -13.76 18.31
C ASN A 112 -39.32 -12.37 17.71
N GLU A 113 -40.04 -11.33 18.13
CA GLU A 113 -39.77 -9.95 17.72
C GLU A 113 -38.37 -9.49 18.15
N VAL A 114 -37.98 -9.78 19.39
CA VAL A 114 -36.66 -9.43 19.94
C VAL A 114 -35.53 -10.17 19.20
N ILE A 115 -35.70 -11.45 18.91
CA ILE A 115 -34.72 -12.24 18.12
C ILE A 115 -34.57 -11.66 16.71
N THR A 116 -35.69 -11.31 16.06
CA THR A 116 -35.69 -10.76 14.70
C THR A 116 -35.01 -9.39 14.66
N TRP A 117 -35.33 -8.52 15.61
CA TRP A 117 -34.69 -7.21 15.76
C TRP A 117 -33.19 -7.35 15.98
N PHE A 118 -32.76 -8.20 16.91
CA PHE A 118 -31.35 -8.41 17.19
C PHE A 118 -30.59 -8.88 15.94
N SER A 119 -31.15 -9.87 15.23
CA SER A 119 -30.56 -10.39 13.99
C SER A 119 -30.39 -9.29 12.93
N SER A 120 -31.39 -8.40 12.80
CA SER A 120 -31.33 -7.24 11.88
C SER A 120 -30.23 -6.25 12.24
N GLU A 121 -30.09 -5.89 13.52
CA GLU A 121 -29.07 -4.95 13.98
C GLU A 121 -27.65 -5.51 13.81
N ILE A 122 -27.46 -6.79 14.12
CA ILE A 122 -26.18 -7.48 13.88
C ILE A 122 -25.82 -7.48 12.39
N GLN A 123 -26.79 -7.80 11.52
CA GLN A 123 -26.55 -7.81 10.08
C GLN A 123 -26.25 -6.41 9.53
N SER A 124 -26.90 -5.38 10.07
CA SER A 124 -26.62 -3.98 9.73
C SER A 124 -25.16 -3.61 10.07
N LEU A 125 -24.72 -3.95 11.28
CA LEU A 125 -23.35 -3.68 11.72
C LEU A 125 -22.31 -4.48 10.90
N MET A 126 -22.60 -5.73 10.59
CA MET A 126 -21.76 -6.55 9.72
C MET A 126 -21.65 -5.99 8.31
N ASN A 127 -22.75 -5.52 7.73
CA ASN A 127 -22.75 -4.89 6.41
C ASN A 127 -21.94 -3.58 6.41
N GLU A 128 -21.94 -2.84 7.52
CA GLU A 128 -21.05 -1.69 7.70
C GLU A 128 -19.57 -2.12 7.68
N GLY A 129 -19.21 -3.16 8.43
CA GLY A 129 -17.84 -3.70 8.44
C GLY A 129 -17.39 -4.25 7.08
N LEU A 130 -18.28 -4.90 6.33
CA LEU A 130 -17.98 -5.38 4.98
C LEU A 130 -17.63 -4.23 4.02
N LYS A 131 -18.34 -3.09 4.12
CA LYS A 131 -18.03 -1.92 3.29
C LYS A 131 -16.61 -1.41 3.53
N ASP A 132 -16.17 -1.42 4.79
CA ASP A 132 -14.81 -0.97 5.15
C ASP A 132 -13.75 -1.94 4.62
N VAL A 133 -13.99 -3.25 4.73
CA VAL A 133 -13.11 -4.28 4.12
C VAL A 133 -13.04 -4.12 2.60
N MET A 134 -14.18 -3.88 1.94
CA MET A 134 -14.22 -3.66 0.49
C MET A 134 -13.50 -2.38 0.08
N LYS A 135 -13.58 -1.31 0.90
CA LYS A 135 -12.80 -0.09 0.69
C LYS A 135 -11.30 -0.39 0.73
N LEU A 136 -10.84 -1.13 1.75
CA LEU A 136 -9.44 -1.52 1.87
C LEU A 136 -8.96 -2.35 0.66
N LYS A 137 -9.80 -3.28 0.20
CA LYS A 137 -9.54 -4.09 -1.00
C LYS A 137 -9.43 -3.23 -2.27
N TYR A 138 -10.31 -2.26 -2.43
CA TYR A 138 -10.23 -1.31 -3.55
C TYR A 138 -8.94 -0.48 -3.52
N GLU A 139 -8.59 0.05 -2.34
CA GLU A 139 -7.35 0.81 -2.14
C GLU A 139 -6.12 -0.06 -2.41
N SER A 140 -6.11 -1.31 -1.94
CA SER A 140 -5.03 -2.27 -2.22
C SER A 140 -4.87 -2.52 -3.72
N ASN A 141 -5.96 -2.75 -4.45
CA ASN A 141 -5.92 -2.93 -5.91
C ASN A 141 -5.32 -1.72 -6.64
N ARG A 142 -5.55 -0.50 -6.16
CA ARG A 142 -4.92 0.71 -6.73
C ARG A 142 -3.40 0.70 -6.51
N LEU A 143 -2.94 0.21 -5.36
CA LEU A 143 -1.52 0.12 -5.04
C LEU A 143 -0.79 -0.98 -5.83
N LYS A 144 -1.49 -2.01 -6.33
CA LYS A 144 -0.87 -3.11 -7.08
C LYS A 144 -0.08 -2.64 -8.31
N LEU A 145 -0.44 -1.51 -8.90
CA LEU A 145 0.27 -0.93 -10.06
C LEU A 145 1.63 -0.31 -9.73
N ILE A 146 1.85 0.07 -8.46
CA ILE A 146 3.06 0.76 -8.02
C ILE A 146 3.83 -0.02 -6.95
N ALA A 147 3.32 -1.20 -6.57
CA ALA A 147 3.87 -2.07 -5.55
C ALA A 147 4.87 -3.07 -6.13
N THR A 148 5.81 -3.51 -5.29
CA THR A 148 6.69 -4.65 -5.59
C THR A 148 5.93 -5.98 -5.55
N ASP A 149 6.46 -7.00 -6.24
CA ASP A 149 5.89 -8.36 -6.22
C ASP A 149 5.77 -8.91 -4.79
N GLU A 150 6.73 -8.61 -3.92
CA GLU A 150 6.71 -9.01 -2.50
C GLU A 150 5.54 -8.37 -1.74
N MET A 151 5.20 -7.11 -2.06
CA MET A 151 4.04 -6.42 -1.49
C MET A 151 2.72 -6.97 -2.03
N LEU A 152 2.67 -7.38 -3.30
CA LEU A 152 1.45 -7.99 -3.87
C LEU A 152 1.05 -9.24 -3.09
N VAL A 153 2.01 -10.10 -2.77
CA VAL A 153 1.77 -11.29 -1.93
C VAL A 153 1.22 -10.90 -0.56
N THR A 154 1.82 -9.88 0.08
CA THR A 154 1.34 -9.40 1.39
C THR A 154 -0.06 -8.80 1.31
N PHE A 155 -0.38 -8.04 0.26
CA PHE A 155 -1.72 -7.50 0.03
C PHE A 155 -2.76 -8.61 -0.11
N GLU A 156 -2.48 -9.62 -0.94
CA GLU A 156 -3.37 -10.77 -1.12
C GLU A 156 -3.58 -11.54 0.18
N ALA A 157 -2.54 -11.70 1.01
CA ALA A 157 -2.66 -12.33 2.32
C ALA A 157 -3.59 -11.53 3.24
N ILE A 158 -3.44 -10.21 3.31
CA ILE A 158 -4.31 -9.32 4.11
C ILE A 158 -5.75 -9.35 3.60
N GLU A 159 -5.97 -9.31 2.29
CA GLU A 159 -7.31 -9.40 1.68
C GLU A 159 -7.98 -10.73 2.05
N ASN A 160 -7.26 -11.85 1.93
CA ASN A 160 -7.78 -13.17 2.26
C ASN A 160 -8.09 -13.31 3.76
N LEU A 161 -7.20 -12.84 4.64
CA LEU A 161 -7.42 -12.87 6.09
C LEU A 161 -8.65 -12.06 6.50
N ASN A 162 -8.85 -10.87 5.93
CA ASN A 162 -10.05 -10.08 6.20
C ASN A 162 -11.33 -10.79 5.72
N GLN A 163 -11.28 -11.47 4.56
CA GLN A 163 -12.41 -12.28 4.09
C GLN A 163 -12.71 -13.43 5.05
N GLN A 164 -11.68 -14.17 5.50
CA GLN A 164 -11.85 -15.26 6.45
C GLN A 164 -12.44 -14.77 7.79
N ILE A 165 -11.94 -13.65 8.33
CA ILE A 165 -12.48 -13.03 9.54
C ILE A 165 -13.96 -12.69 9.36
N PHE A 166 -14.31 -12.11 8.21
CA PHE A 166 -15.70 -11.79 7.90
C PHE A 166 -16.57 -13.04 7.82
N ASP A 167 -16.11 -14.07 7.13
CA ASP A 167 -16.86 -15.32 6.92
C ASP A 167 -17.12 -16.04 8.25
N ILE A 168 -16.10 -16.17 9.12
CA ILE A 168 -16.30 -16.80 10.44
C ILE A 168 -17.21 -15.98 11.34
N THR A 169 -17.16 -14.64 11.22
CA THR A 169 -18.03 -13.75 12.00
C THR A 169 -19.47 -13.89 11.51
N ASN A 170 -19.68 -13.98 10.21
CA ASN A 170 -21.00 -14.19 9.61
C ASN A 170 -21.60 -15.53 10.03
N GLU A 171 -20.81 -16.60 9.99
CA GLU A 171 -21.21 -17.93 10.43
C GLU A 171 -21.62 -17.93 11.91
N TYR A 172 -20.78 -17.34 12.78
CA TYR A 172 -21.08 -17.24 14.20
C TYR A 172 -22.34 -16.41 14.48
N MET A 173 -22.49 -15.26 13.82
CA MET A 173 -23.64 -14.38 14.02
C MET A 173 -24.95 -14.98 13.51
N THR A 174 -24.91 -15.70 12.39
CA THR A 174 -26.09 -16.41 11.85
C THR A 174 -26.59 -17.47 12.83
N ASN A 175 -25.68 -18.15 13.52
CA ASN A 175 -26.01 -19.20 14.49
C ASN A 175 -26.11 -18.69 15.94
N PHE A 176 -25.93 -17.38 16.18
CA PHE A 176 -25.75 -16.82 17.52
C PHE A 176 -26.90 -17.16 18.47
N THR A 177 -28.14 -17.00 18.03
CA THR A 177 -29.32 -17.30 18.85
C THR A 177 -29.37 -18.77 19.26
N ASP A 178 -28.99 -19.68 18.36
CA ASP A 178 -28.93 -21.11 18.65
C ASP A 178 -27.79 -21.45 19.61
N ILE A 179 -26.61 -20.84 19.41
CA ILE A 179 -25.43 -20.97 20.27
C ILE A 179 -25.75 -20.53 21.70
N VAL A 180 -26.37 -19.36 21.86
CA VAL A 180 -26.73 -18.80 23.18
C VAL A 180 -27.82 -19.63 23.85
N LYS A 181 -28.87 -19.99 23.10
CA LYS A 181 -30.00 -20.75 23.65
C LYS A 181 -29.61 -22.14 24.12
N ASN A 182 -28.79 -22.84 23.34
CA ASN A 182 -28.36 -24.21 23.63
C ASN A 182 -27.04 -24.28 24.41
N GLN A 183 -26.50 -23.14 24.84
CA GLN A 183 -25.23 -23.04 25.60
C GLN A 183 -24.09 -23.79 24.90
N LYS A 184 -23.92 -23.57 23.60
CA LYS A 184 -22.89 -24.23 22.80
C LYS A 184 -21.51 -23.60 23.05
N GLU A 185 -20.95 -23.85 24.22
CA GLU A 185 -19.68 -23.30 24.67
C GLU A 185 -18.52 -23.70 23.75
N GLU A 186 -18.51 -24.93 23.21
CA GLU A 186 -17.50 -25.39 22.25
C GLU A 186 -17.48 -24.58 20.94
N GLU A 187 -18.65 -24.29 20.37
CA GLU A 187 -18.76 -23.48 19.14
C GLU A 187 -18.26 -22.05 19.39
N THR A 188 -18.52 -21.50 20.58
CA THR A 188 -18.05 -20.18 21.01
C THR A 188 -16.54 -20.14 21.21
N ALA A 189 -15.97 -21.15 21.88
CA ALA A 189 -14.53 -21.26 22.10
C ALA A 189 -13.77 -21.44 20.77
N LEU A 190 -14.32 -22.23 19.84
CA LEU A 190 -13.73 -22.45 18.52
C LEU A 190 -13.75 -21.17 17.68
N PHE A 191 -14.85 -20.41 17.71
CA PHE A 191 -14.91 -19.10 17.07
C PHE A 191 -13.87 -18.13 17.65
N GLN A 192 -13.80 -18.00 18.98
CA GLN A 192 -12.83 -17.12 19.64
C GLN A 192 -11.39 -17.47 19.30
N SER A 193 -11.04 -18.76 19.30
CA SER A 193 -9.71 -19.24 18.96
C SER A 193 -9.35 -18.92 17.50
N LYS A 194 -10.25 -19.19 16.55
CA LYS A 194 -10.03 -18.87 15.12
C LYS A 194 -9.91 -17.35 14.90
N ALA A 195 -10.81 -16.57 15.50
CA ALA A 195 -10.80 -15.11 15.37
C ALA A 195 -9.50 -14.51 15.94
N ALA A 196 -9.02 -15.00 17.08
CA ALA A 196 -7.76 -14.58 17.67
C ALA A 196 -6.57 -14.92 16.75
N SER A 197 -6.50 -16.16 16.25
CA SER A 197 -5.44 -16.60 15.33
C SER A 197 -5.40 -15.76 14.05
N LEU A 198 -6.55 -15.54 13.42
CA LEU A 198 -6.64 -14.72 12.20
C LEU A 198 -6.28 -13.25 12.47
N GLY A 199 -6.67 -12.72 13.63
CA GLY A 199 -6.32 -11.37 14.05
C GLY A 199 -4.82 -11.17 14.26
N GLU A 200 -4.14 -12.14 14.89
CA GLU A 200 -2.68 -12.12 15.06
C GLU A 200 -1.96 -12.19 13.70
N GLU A 201 -2.42 -13.06 12.80
CA GLU A 201 -1.84 -13.21 11.48
C GLU A 201 -2.03 -11.94 10.63
N LEU A 202 -3.22 -11.34 10.68
CA LEU A 202 -3.51 -10.07 10.03
C LEU A 202 -2.60 -8.95 10.54
N GLN A 203 -2.38 -8.89 11.86
CA GLN A 203 -1.48 -7.91 12.46
C GLN A 203 -0.03 -8.12 12.01
N LYS A 204 0.42 -9.37 11.92
CA LYS A 204 1.76 -9.72 11.43
C LYS A 204 1.96 -9.24 9.98
N TYR A 205 1.05 -9.60 9.06
CA TYR A 205 1.17 -9.17 7.67
C TYR A 205 1.01 -7.65 7.50
N SER A 206 0.16 -7.00 8.30
CA SER A 206 0.05 -5.54 8.30
C SER A 206 1.37 -4.86 8.67
N ARG A 207 2.11 -5.38 9.67
CA ARG A 207 3.44 -4.86 10.04
C ARG A 207 4.47 -5.13 8.95
N GLN A 208 4.42 -6.31 8.32
CA GLN A 208 5.29 -6.66 7.20
C GLN A 208 5.08 -5.72 6.02
N LEU A 209 3.82 -5.46 5.65
CA LEU A 209 3.48 -4.55 4.56
C LEU A 209 4.01 -3.13 4.81
N LEU A 210 3.87 -2.64 6.05
CA LEU A 210 4.38 -1.32 6.43
C LEU A 210 5.91 -1.26 6.33
N SER A 211 6.60 -2.34 6.70
CA SER A 211 8.06 -2.45 6.52
C SER A 211 8.45 -2.46 5.03
N GLN A 212 7.72 -3.19 4.19
CA GLN A 212 7.95 -3.23 2.75
C GLN A 212 7.74 -1.85 2.11
N MET A 213 6.65 -1.16 2.44
CA MET A 213 6.38 0.21 1.98
C MET A 213 7.49 1.20 2.39
N ARG A 214 7.99 1.12 3.63
CA ARG A 214 9.10 1.98 4.08
C ARG A 214 10.39 1.72 3.30
N LYS A 215 10.72 0.45 3.09
CA LYS A 215 11.91 0.05 2.32
C LYS A 215 11.82 0.59 0.90
N GLU A 216 10.66 0.44 0.27
CA GLU A 216 10.43 0.90 -1.10
C GLU A 216 10.49 2.43 -1.24
N ILE A 217 10.07 3.19 -0.24
CA ILE A 217 10.21 4.65 -0.21
C ILE A 217 11.70 5.07 -0.10
N ILE A 218 12.50 4.32 0.67
CA ILE A 218 13.91 4.64 0.95
C ILE A 218 14.84 4.24 -0.20
N GLU A 219 14.51 3.19 -0.96
CA GLU A 219 15.36 2.63 -2.04
C GLU A 219 15.22 3.34 -3.41
N ILE A 220 14.47 4.45 -3.52
CA ILE A 220 14.25 5.24 -4.76
C ILE A 220 15.42 6.22 -5.04
#